data_AF-A0A6N9PYC2-F1
#
_entry.id   AF-A0A6N9PYC2-F1
#
_cell.length_a   1.000
_cell.length_b   1.000
_cell.length_c   1.000
_cell.angle_alpha   90.00
_cell.angle_beta   90.00
_cell.angle_gamma   90.00
#
_symmetry.space_group_name_H-M   'P 1'
#
loop_
_entity.id
_entity.type
_entity.pdbx_description
1 polymer ?
#
loop_
_entity_poly.entity_id
_entity_poly.type
_entity_poly.pdbx_seq_one_letter_code
_entity_poly.pdbx_strand_id
1 'polypeptide(L)'
;MRSLISVPEEEVMTLFESVTGDNYQNDNILYDTLTQEIIPKYRRYSGFISLIAYPADTIKTEKVESLHDTYNIAVLDKLNFFLLLRDSIKEQDEEVKKQAYEILKKSEELMEKHDELFKNLNDKYGLPELDHIIYLNSELSSSYSQNY
;
A
#
# COMPACT_ATOMS: atom_id res chain seq x y z
N MET A 1 -10.41 -4.42 14.54
CA MET A 1 -10.53 -3.16 13.78
C MET A 1 -9.94 -3.46 12.42
N ARG A 2 -10.74 -3.47 11.35
CA ARG A 2 -10.22 -3.75 10.00
C ARG A 2 -9.46 -2.49 9.58
N SER A 3 -8.14 -2.58 9.48
CA SER A 3 -7.32 -1.50 8.90
C SER A 3 -7.81 -1.25 7.46
N LEU A 4 -7.74 0.00 7.00
CA LEU A 4 -8.17 0.46 5.68
C LEU A 4 -7.22 0.01 4.57
N ILE A 5 -6.78 -1.24 4.61
CA ILE A 5 -5.96 -1.84 3.58
C ILE A 5 -6.90 -2.21 2.43
N SER A 6 -6.62 -1.68 1.24
CA SER A 6 -7.39 -2.06 0.04
C SER A 6 -7.19 -3.55 -0.27
N VAL A 7 -8.18 -4.20 -0.88
CA VAL A 7 -8.07 -5.64 -1.24
C VAL A 7 -6.79 -5.94 -2.05
N PRO A 8 -6.40 -5.12 -3.06
CA PRO A 8 -5.14 -5.35 -3.79
C PRO A 8 -3.88 -5.22 -2.93
N GLU A 9 -3.88 -4.38 -1.90
CA GLU A 9 -2.75 -4.27 -0.97
C GLU A 9 -2.69 -5.49 -0.03
N GLU A 10 -3.84 -5.94 0.48
CA GLU A 10 -3.94 -7.15 1.32
C GLU A 10 -3.43 -8.39 0.57
N GLU A 11 -3.78 -8.53 -0.72
CA GLU A 11 -3.28 -9.60 -1.58
C GLU A 11 -1.75 -9.59 -1.69
N VAL A 12 -1.14 -8.42 -1.88
CA VAL A 12 0.31 -8.30 -2.00
C VAL A 12 1.00 -8.56 -0.66
N MET A 13 0.46 -8.05 0.44
CA MET A 13 1.02 -8.30 1.77
C MET A 13 0.93 -9.78 2.15
N THR A 14 -0.19 -10.45 1.84
CA THR A 14 -0.35 -11.89 2.03
C THR A 14 0.71 -12.67 1.23
N LEU A 15 0.95 -12.27 -0.02
CA LEU A 15 1.99 -12.89 -0.84
C LEU A 15 3.39 -12.66 -0.27
N PHE A 16 3.68 -11.46 0.23
CA PHE A 16 4.94 -11.16 0.90
C PHE A 16 5.16 -12.00 2.16
N GLU A 17 4.15 -12.13 3.02
CA GLU A 17 4.18 -12.98 4.21
C GLU A 17 4.37 -14.46 3.89
N SER A 18 3.88 -14.92 2.73
CA SER A 18 4.03 -16.31 2.29
C SER A 18 5.47 -16.73 1.95
N VAL A 19 6.37 -15.75 1.79
CA VAL A 19 7.80 -15.98 1.43
C VAL A 19 8.77 -15.32 2.41
N THR A 20 8.27 -14.81 3.54
CA THR A 20 9.07 -14.16 4.59
C THR A 20 8.71 -14.67 5.98
N GLY A 21 9.43 -14.20 7.01
CA GLY A 21 9.21 -14.63 8.40
C GLY A 21 9.37 -16.14 8.56
N ASP A 22 8.40 -16.78 9.20
CA ASP A 22 8.37 -18.23 9.42
C ASP A 22 8.24 -19.03 8.11
N ASN A 23 7.79 -18.40 7.02
CA ASN A 23 7.65 -19.01 5.70
C ASN A 23 8.88 -18.80 4.81
N TYR A 24 9.90 -18.08 5.29
CA TYR A 24 11.12 -17.84 4.52
C TYR A 24 11.87 -19.15 4.26
N GLN A 25 12.16 -19.41 2.98
CA GLN A 25 12.90 -20.60 2.55
C GLN A 25 14.33 -20.26 2.12
N ASN A 26 14.48 -19.31 1.21
CA ASN A 26 15.76 -18.81 0.73
C ASN A 26 15.58 -17.52 -0.08
N ASP A 27 16.69 -16.83 -0.31
CA ASP A 27 16.77 -15.57 -1.03
C ASP A 27 16.31 -15.66 -2.49
N ASN A 28 16.50 -16.80 -3.17
CA ASN A 28 16.06 -16.94 -4.57
C ASN A 28 14.54 -16.92 -4.67
N ILE A 29 13.85 -17.67 -3.79
CA ILE A 29 12.38 -17.69 -3.75
C ILE A 29 11.83 -16.30 -3.41
N LEU A 30 12.42 -15.63 -2.43
CA LEU A 30 12.01 -14.27 -2.07
C LEU A 30 12.25 -13.28 -3.22
N TYR A 31 13.43 -13.32 -3.85
CA TYR A 31 13.77 -12.45 -4.98
C TYR A 31 12.85 -12.67 -6.18
N ASP A 32 12.58 -13.93 -6.53
CA ASP A 32 11.70 -14.28 -7.65
C ASP A 32 10.27 -13.80 -7.37
N THR A 33 9.76 -14.06 -6.16
CA THR A 33 8.40 -13.61 -5.77
C THR A 33 8.30 -12.09 -5.75
N LEU A 34 9.32 -11.39 -5.24
CA LEU A 34 9.40 -9.92 -5.28
C LEU A 34 9.35 -9.39 -6.71
N THR A 35 10.16 -9.98 -7.59
CA THR A 35 10.37 -9.48 -8.96
C THR A 35 9.21 -9.81 -9.88
N GLN A 36 8.70 -11.04 -9.82
CA GLN A 36 7.73 -11.57 -10.78
C GLN A 36 6.29 -11.29 -10.36
N GLU A 37 6.00 -11.15 -9.07
CA GLU A 37 4.64 -11.04 -8.58
C GLU A 37 4.38 -9.77 -7.75
N ILE A 38 5.11 -9.57 -6.67
CA ILE A 38 4.84 -8.50 -5.70
C ILE A 38 5.04 -7.12 -6.33
N ILE A 39 6.23 -6.82 -6.86
CA ILE A 39 6.54 -5.49 -7.42
C ILE A 39 5.60 -5.16 -8.60
N PRO A 40 5.36 -6.05 -9.58
CA PRO A 40 4.41 -5.77 -10.66
C PRO A 40 2.98 -5.50 -10.17
N LYS A 41 2.45 -6.31 -9.24
CA LYS A 41 1.11 -6.09 -8.66
C LYS A 41 1.04 -4.78 -7.89
N TYR A 42 2.05 -4.51 -7.07
CA TYR A 42 2.09 -3.33 -6.23
C TYR A 42 2.31 -2.03 -7.01
N ARG A 43 3.06 -2.06 -8.12
CA ARG A 43 3.18 -0.91 -9.05
C ARG A 43 1.86 -0.54 -9.69
N ARG A 44 1.06 -1.54 -10.09
CA ARG A 44 -0.29 -1.31 -10.64
C ARG A 44 -1.19 -0.66 -9.59
N TYR A 45 -1.14 -1.20 -8.37
CA TYR A 45 -1.87 -0.65 -7.24
C TYR A 45 -1.46 0.79 -6.91
N SER A 46 -0.17 1.06 -6.71
CA SER A 46 0.32 2.42 -6.40
C SER A 46 0.02 3.41 -7.53
N GLY A 47 0.09 2.96 -8.79
CA GLY A 47 -0.31 3.75 -9.94
C GLY A 47 -1.80 4.13 -9.88
N PHE A 48 -2.67 3.18 -9.57
CA PHE A 48 -4.09 3.47 -9.38
C PHE A 48 -4.34 4.44 -8.22
N ILE A 49 -3.70 4.22 -7.07
CA ILE A 49 -3.75 5.13 -5.91
C ILE A 49 -3.37 6.56 -6.29
N SER A 50 -2.30 6.73 -7.07
CA SER A 50 -1.87 8.06 -7.56
C SER A 50 -2.84 8.72 -8.54
N LEU A 51 -3.68 7.93 -9.23
CA LEU A 51 -4.67 8.39 -10.20
C LEU A 51 -6.01 8.74 -9.59
N ILE A 52 -6.25 8.36 -8.33
CA ILE A 52 -7.44 8.78 -7.57
C ILE A 52 -7.27 10.25 -7.23
N ALA A 53 -7.52 11.09 -8.23
CA ALA A 53 -7.70 12.51 -8.04
C ALA A 53 -9.08 12.75 -7.42
N TYR A 54 -9.16 13.78 -6.58
CA TYR A 54 -10.44 14.31 -6.15
C TYR A 54 -11.36 14.53 -7.35
N PRO A 55 -12.61 14.01 -7.35
CA PRO A 55 -13.64 14.50 -8.24
C PRO A 55 -13.64 16.04 -8.24
N ALA A 56 -13.84 16.66 -9.39
CA ALA A 56 -13.82 18.13 -9.52
C ALA A 56 -14.79 18.83 -8.56
N ASP A 57 -15.79 18.10 -8.07
CA ASP A 57 -16.88 18.54 -7.21
C ASP A 57 -16.61 18.28 -5.72
N THR A 58 -15.43 17.77 -5.35
CA THR A 58 -15.07 17.43 -3.97
C THR A 58 -14.58 18.66 -3.22
N ILE A 59 -15.08 18.87 -2.00
CA ILE A 59 -14.60 19.94 -1.12
C ILE A 59 -13.17 19.60 -0.68
N LYS A 60 -12.19 20.25 -1.32
CA LYS A 60 -10.79 20.22 -0.92
C LYS A 60 -10.60 21.03 0.36
N THR A 61 -10.72 20.36 1.50
CA THR A 61 -10.25 20.91 2.77
C THR A 61 -8.83 20.41 3.01
N GLU A 62 -7.98 21.22 3.66
CA GLU A 62 -6.61 20.82 4.05
C GLU A 62 -6.56 19.47 4.77
N LYS A 63 -7.63 19.12 5.51
CA LYS A 63 -7.73 17.84 6.24
C LYS A 63 -7.95 16.64 5.32
N VAL A 64 -8.76 16.82 4.28
CA VAL A 64 -9.02 15.76 3.29
C VAL A 64 -7.78 15.60 2.40
N GLU A 65 -7.16 16.70 1.98
CA GLU A 65 -5.88 16.70 1.26
C GLU A 65 -4.78 15.98 2.04
N SER A 66 -4.60 16.34 3.31
CA SER A 66 -3.62 15.69 4.18
C SER A 66 -3.89 14.20 4.37
N LEU A 67 -5.15 13.75 4.37
CA LEU A 67 -5.51 12.34 4.49
C LEU A 67 -5.02 11.57 3.26
N HIS A 68 -5.37 12.05 2.06
CA HIS A 68 -4.98 11.41 0.80
C HIS A 68 -3.46 11.44 0.58
N ASP A 69 -2.80 12.55 0.88
CA ASP A 69 -1.35 12.65 0.77
C ASP A 69 -0.65 11.67 1.70
N THR A 70 -1.12 11.53 2.94
CA THR A 70 -0.54 10.57 3.90
C THR A 70 -0.66 9.14 3.37
N TYR A 71 -1.81 8.78 2.82
CA TYR A 71 -2.03 7.46 2.23
C TYR A 71 -1.15 7.21 1.00
N ASN A 72 -1.10 8.18 0.07
CA ASN A 72 -0.28 8.08 -1.14
C ASN A 72 1.21 7.91 -0.81
N ILE A 73 1.71 8.67 0.17
CA ILE A 73 3.10 8.55 0.63
C ILE A 73 3.33 7.15 1.23
N ALA A 74 2.43 6.68 2.10
CA ALA A 74 2.55 5.33 2.68
C ALA A 74 2.61 4.25 1.59
N VAL A 75 1.73 4.32 0.59
CA VAL A 75 1.72 3.37 -0.52
C VAL A 75 3.01 3.45 -1.33
N LEU A 76 3.51 4.64 -1.66
CA LEU A 76 4.77 4.80 -2.39
C LEU A 76 5.98 4.28 -1.59
N ASP A 77 6.01 4.49 -0.28
CA ASP A 77 7.07 4.00 0.59
C ASP A 77 7.09 2.46 0.65
N LYS A 78 5.94 1.80 0.69
CA LYS A 78 5.86 0.33 0.56
C LYS A 78 6.36 -0.18 -0.79
N LEU A 79 6.07 0.53 -1.88
CA LEU A 79 6.65 0.18 -3.18
C LEU A 79 8.18 0.29 -3.14
N ASN A 80 8.70 1.36 -2.54
CA ASN A 80 10.13 1.58 -2.40
C ASN A 80 10.79 0.50 -1.52
N PHE A 81 10.12 0.10 -0.45
CA PHE A 81 10.54 -1.05 0.38
C PHE A 81 10.72 -2.31 -0.47
N PHE A 82 9.73 -2.71 -1.28
CA PHE A 82 9.85 -3.92 -2.10
C PHE A 82 10.99 -3.83 -3.11
N LEU A 83 11.21 -2.65 -3.71
CA LEU A 83 12.30 -2.42 -4.65
C LEU A 83 13.67 -2.55 -3.97
N LEU A 84 13.85 -1.89 -2.83
CA LEU A 84 15.11 -1.94 -2.06
C LEU A 84 15.36 -3.31 -1.47
N LEU A 85 14.34 -4.01 -0.99
CA LEU A 85 14.48 -5.37 -0.50
C LEU A 85 14.94 -6.31 -1.62
N ARG A 86 14.33 -6.22 -2.80
CA ARG A 86 14.79 -6.98 -3.99
C ARG A 86 16.25 -6.67 -4.31
N ASP A 87 16.62 -5.40 -4.35
CA ASP A 87 17.98 -4.99 -4.72
C ASP A 87 19.00 -5.43 -3.67
N SER A 88 18.66 -5.35 -2.39
CA SER A 88 19.49 -5.86 -1.29
C SER A 88 19.77 -7.36 -1.40
N ILE A 89 18.77 -8.16 -1.81
CA ILE A 89 18.94 -9.60 -2.01
C ILE A 89 19.84 -9.87 -3.20
N LYS A 90 19.63 -9.15 -4.31
CA LYS A 90 20.43 -9.30 -5.54
C LYS A 90 21.90 -8.96 -5.31
N GLU A 91 22.15 -7.90 -4.56
CA GLU A 91 23.48 -7.35 -4.32
C GLU A 91 24.14 -7.92 -3.05
N GLN A 92 23.38 -8.68 -2.25
CA GLN A 92 23.78 -9.18 -0.93
C GLN A 92 24.19 -8.02 0.00
N ASP A 93 23.47 -6.89 -0.10
CA ASP A 93 23.75 -5.66 0.65
C ASP A 93 22.83 -5.55 1.87
N GLU A 94 23.36 -5.93 3.03
CA GLU A 94 22.64 -5.88 4.31
C GLU A 94 22.31 -4.45 4.76
N GLU A 95 23.06 -3.42 4.33
CA GLU A 95 22.75 -2.03 4.68
C GLU A 95 21.54 -1.54 3.87
N VAL A 96 21.47 -1.87 2.58
CA VAL A 96 20.28 -1.59 1.75
C VAL A 96 19.06 -2.34 2.30
N LYS A 97 19.24 -3.59 2.75
CA LYS A 97 18.16 -4.36 3.38
C LYS A 97 17.64 -3.67 4.63
N LYS A 98 18.52 -3.19 5.50
CA LYS A 98 18.15 -2.44 6.71
C LYS A 98 17.38 -1.16 6.35
N GLN A 99 17.86 -0.40 5.35
CA GLN A 99 17.16 0.79 4.86
C GLN A 99 15.76 0.47 4.35
N ALA A 100 15.59 -0.65 3.65
CA ALA A 100 14.28 -1.11 3.21
C ALA A 100 13.32 -1.29 4.39
N TYR A 101 13.74 -1.97 5.46
CA TYR A 101 12.89 -2.15 6.66
C TYR A 101 12.63 -0.86 7.44
N GLU A 102 13.57 0.09 7.44
CA GLU A 102 13.32 1.43 8.00
C GLU A 102 12.23 2.18 7.22
N ILE A 103 12.18 2.02 5.90
CA ILE A 103 11.13 2.59 5.04
C ILE A 103 9.79 1.91 5.29
N LEU A 104 9.78 0.56 5.40
CA LEU A 104 8.55 -0.17 5.72
C LEU A 104 7.95 0.33 7.03
N LYS A 105 8.76 0.46 8.08
CA LYS A 105 8.31 0.97 9.38
C LYS A 105 7.70 2.37 9.27
N LYS A 106 8.35 3.29 8.54
CA LYS A 106 7.81 4.65 8.32
C LYS A 106 6.48 4.63 7.57
N SER A 107 6.34 3.75 6.58
CA SER A 107 5.08 3.57 5.86
C SER A 107 3.96 3.07 6.79
N GLU A 108 4.26 2.12 7.68
CA GLU A 108 3.31 1.64 8.68
C GLU A 108 2.86 2.76 9.62
N GLU A 109 3.80 3.58 10.12
CA GLU A 109 3.49 4.76 10.94
C GLU A 109 2.59 5.77 10.19
N LEU A 110 2.81 5.97 8.89
CA LEU A 110 1.96 6.82 8.06
C LEU A 110 0.56 6.22 7.87
N MET A 111 0.45 4.90 7.70
CA MET A 111 -0.83 4.21 7.57
C MET A 111 -1.64 4.29 8.86
N GLU A 112 -0.99 4.11 10.02
CA GLU A 112 -1.63 4.31 11.32
C GLU A 112 -2.15 5.75 11.47
N LYS A 113 -1.34 6.75 11.11
CA LYS A 113 -1.76 8.16 11.12
C LYS A 113 -2.93 8.42 10.17
N HIS A 114 -2.93 7.81 8.99
CA HIS A 114 -4.05 7.88 8.05
C HIS A 114 -5.33 7.33 8.69
N ASP A 115 -5.27 6.14 9.30
CA ASP A 115 -6.42 5.50 9.93
C ASP A 115 -6.98 6.35 11.09
N GLU A 116 -6.11 6.98 11.87
CA GLU A 116 -6.51 7.94 12.92
C GLU A 116 -7.21 9.18 12.34
N LEU A 117 -6.65 9.78 11.28
CA LEU A 117 -7.24 10.96 10.63
C LEU A 117 -8.60 10.62 10.01
N PHE A 118 -8.71 9.47 9.35
CA PHE A 118 -9.95 8.99 8.77
C PHE A 118 -11.02 8.80 9.84
N LYS A 119 -10.69 8.11 10.94
CA LYS A 119 -11.60 7.90 12.07
C LYS A 119 -12.08 9.23 12.65
N ASN A 120 -11.18 10.18 12.88
CA ASN A 120 -11.54 11.50 13.40
C ASN A 120 -12.49 12.29 12.48
N LEU A 121 -12.31 12.17 11.17
CA LEU A 121 -13.22 12.77 10.18
C LEU A 121 -14.57 12.06 10.18
N ASN A 122 -14.57 10.72 10.25
CA ASN A 122 -15.78 9.90 10.29
C ASN A 122 -16.64 10.25 11.52
N ASP A 123 -16.02 10.26 12.71
CA ASP A 123 -16.67 10.56 13.99
C ASP A 123 -17.24 11.99 14.01
N LYS A 124 -16.56 12.94 13.37
CA LYS A 124 -16.95 14.36 13.37
C LYS A 124 -18.08 14.69 12.40
N TYR A 125 -18.08 14.07 11.23
CA TYR A 125 -18.98 14.43 10.13
C TYR A 125 -20.06 13.38 9.86
N GLY A 126 -20.03 12.24 10.57
CA GLY A 126 -20.98 11.16 10.35
C GLY A 126 -20.92 10.63 8.92
N LEU A 127 -19.73 10.65 8.32
CA LEU A 127 -19.55 10.11 6.98
C LEU A 127 -19.90 8.60 7.06
N PRO A 128 -20.66 8.04 6.12
CA PRO A 128 -20.85 6.61 6.09
C PRO A 128 -19.46 5.97 5.90
N GLU A 129 -19.14 5.00 6.76
CA GLU A 129 -17.84 4.32 6.89
C GLU A 129 -17.34 3.65 5.58
N LEU A 130 -18.03 3.81 4.45
CA LEU A 130 -18.05 2.83 3.37
C LEU A 130 -18.10 3.39 1.94
N ASP A 131 -18.47 4.63 1.65
CA ASP A 131 -18.68 4.98 0.23
C ASP A 131 -17.38 5.21 -0.56
N HIS A 132 -16.33 5.75 0.05
CA HIS A 132 -15.07 5.95 -0.68
C HIS A 132 -14.27 4.64 -0.86
N ILE A 133 -14.29 3.76 0.13
CA ILE A 133 -13.54 2.48 0.11
C ILE A 133 -14.31 1.40 -0.67
N ILE A 134 -15.65 1.38 -0.65
CA ILE A 134 -16.44 0.53 -1.55
C ILE A 134 -16.27 1.01 -2.98
N TYR A 135 -16.31 2.32 -3.25
CA TYR A 135 -16.06 2.84 -4.60
C TYR A 135 -14.66 2.44 -5.09
N LEU A 136 -13.63 2.68 -4.27
CA LEU A 136 -12.26 2.26 -4.54
C LEU A 136 -12.15 0.75 -4.75
N ASN A 137 -12.72 -0.08 -3.87
CA ASN A 137 -12.69 -1.54 -4.02
C ASN A 137 -13.50 -2.01 -5.24
N SER A 138 -14.60 -1.36 -5.62
CA SER A 138 -15.42 -1.72 -6.78
C SER A 138 -14.75 -1.36 -8.12
N GLU A 139 -14.07 -0.21 -8.18
CA GLU A 139 -13.22 0.22 -9.30
C GLU A 139 -11.93 -0.63 -9.38
N LEU A 140 -11.30 -0.91 -8.24
CA LEU A 140 -10.13 -1.79 -8.13
C LEU A 140 -10.47 -3.19 -8.63
N SER A 141 -11.54 -3.81 -8.12
CA SER A 141 -11.97 -5.17 -8.51
C SER A 141 -12.35 -5.25 -9.99
N SER A 142 -13.01 -4.21 -10.52
CA SER A 142 -13.46 -4.18 -11.92
C SER A 142 -12.32 -3.94 -12.91
N SER A 143 -11.31 -3.13 -12.57
CA SER A 143 -10.15 -2.90 -13.45
C SER A 143 -9.08 -4.00 -13.35
N TYR A 144 -8.94 -4.66 -12.20
CA TYR A 144 -8.04 -5.81 -12.03
C TYR A 144 -8.52 -7.05 -12.82
N SER A 145 -9.83 -7.26 -12.91
CA SER A 145 -10.43 -8.43 -13.56
C SER A 145 -10.55 -8.33 -15.09
N GLN A 146 -10.42 -7.12 -15.67
CA GLN A 146 -10.48 -6.91 -17.13
C GLN A 146 -9.15 -7.19 -17.86
N ASN A 147 -8.06 -7.47 -17.14
CA ASN A 147 -6.72 -7.66 -17.71
C ASN A 147 -6.18 -9.11 -17.60
N TYR A 148 -7.08 -10.09 -17.42
CA TYR A 148 -6.79 -11.53 -17.48
C TYR A 148 -7.66 -12.22 -18.52
#